data_AF-A0A5K0WQX8-F1
#
_entry.id   AF-A0A5K0WQX8-F1
#
_cell.length_a   1.000
_cell.length_b   1.000
_cell.length_c   1.000
_cell.angle_alpha   90.00
_cell.angle_beta   90.00
_cell.angle_gamma   90.00
#
_symmetry.space_group_name_H-M   'P 1'
#
loop_
_entity.id
_entity.type
_entity.pdbx_description
1 polymer ?
#
loop_
_entity_poly.entity_id
_entity_poly.type
_entity_poly.pdbx_seq_one_letter_code
_entity_poly.pdbx_strand_id
1 'polypeptide(L)' 'QILSTSGFGWDPINQCVDVENEVWAEYIQ' A
#
# COMPACT_ATOMS: atom_id res chain seq x y z
N GLN A 1 -3.58 -7.30 -7.30
CA GLN A 1 -2.26 -6.68 -7.54
C GLN A 1 -2.22 -5.46 -6.64
N ILE A 2 -1.49 -5.50 -5.52
CA ILE A 2 -1.68 -4.55 -4.40
C ILE A 2 -1.41 -3.09 -4.81
N LEU A 3 -0.44 -2.87 -5.71
CA LEU A 3 -0.10 -1.58 -6.31
C LEU A 3 -1.13 -1.08 -7.35
N SER A 4 -2.14 -1.88 -7.67
CA SER A 4 -3.27 -1.47 -8.51
C SER A 4 -4.48 -1.03 -7.69
N THR A 5 -4.42 -1.18 -6.37
CA THR A 5 -5.43 -0.71 -5.44
C THR A 5 -5.16 0.78 -5.14
N SER A 6 -6.21 1.60 -5.15
CA SER A 6 -6.07 3.02 -4.83
C SER A 6 -5.53 3.21 -3.41
N GLY A 7 -4.55 4.09 -3.24
CA GLY A 7 -3.90 4.36 -1.95
C GLY A 7 -2.65 3.53 -1.66
N PHE A 8 -2.31 2.54 -2.50
CA PHE A 8 -1.07 1.78 -2.36
C PHE A 8 0.02 2.30 -3.31
N GLY A 9 1.13 2.75 -2.72
CA GLY A 9 2.35 3.13 -3.41
C GLY A 9 3.46 2.09 -3.23
N TRP A 10 4.50 2.22 -4.04
CA TRP A 10 5.76 1.51 -3.86
C TRP A 10 6.85 2.52 -3.54
N ASP A 11 7.55 2.34 -2.43
CA ASP A 11 8.75 3.08 -2.08
C ASP A 11 9.98 2.40 -2.72
N PRO A 12 10.59 2.99 -3.76
CA PRO A 12 11.75 2.41 -4.43
C PRO A 12 13.04 2.50 -3.61
N ILE A 13 13.10 3.36 -2.59
CA ILE A 13 14.28 3.55 -1.74
C ILE A 13 14.33 2.45 -0.69
N ASN A 14 13.22 2.29 0.05
CA ASN A 14 13.11 1.28 1.11
C ASN A 14 12.69 -0.10 0.57
N GLN A 15 12.31 -0.18 -0.71
CA GLN A 15 11.82 -1.40 -1.36
C GLN A 15 10.64 -2.02 -0.61
N CYS A 16 9.68 -1.18 -0.22
CA CYS A 16 8.48 -1.59 0.49
C CYS A 16 7.23 -0.92 -0.07
N VAL A 17 6.08 -1.44 0.34
CA VAL A 17 4.79 -0.81 0.03
C VAL A 17 4.62 0.38 0.98
N ASP A 18 4.32 1.54 0.41
CA ASP A 18 3.99 2.76 1.14
C ASP A 18 2.49 3.02 1.02
N VAL A 19 1.80 3.13 2.14
CA VAL A 19 0.34 3.15 2.21
C VAL A 19 -0.11 3.60 3.59
N GLU A 20 -1.22 4.32 3.64
CA GLU A 20 -1.82 4.75 4.90
C GLU A 20 -2.39 3.56 5.69
N ASN A 21 -2.30 3.64 7.01
CA ASN A 21 -2.73 2.54 7.90
C ASN A 21 -4.22 2.19 7.74
N GLU A 22 -5.07 3.18 7.43
CA GLU A 22 -6.50 3.01 7.20
C GLU A 22 -6.77 2.22 5.91
N VAL A 23 -6.09 2.59 4.81
CA VAL A 23 -6.16 1.88 3.52
C VAL A 23 -5.62 0.45 3.65
N TRP A 24 -4.55 0.25 4.41
CA TRP A 24 -4.03 -1.09 4.69
C TRP A 24 -5.03 -1.94 5.47
N ALA A 25 -5.65 -1.37 6.52
CA ALA A 25 -6.64 -2.05 7.34
C ALA A 25 -7.89 -2.48 6.54
N GLU A 26 -8.37 -1.63 5.62
CA GLU A 26 -9.48 -1.96 4.72
C GLU A 26 -9.12 -3.08 3.73
N TYR A 27 -7.89 -3.10 3.22
CA TYR A 27 -7.45 -4.12 2.25
C TYR A 27 -7.27 -5.52 2.85
N ILE A 28 -6.84 -5.62 4.12
CA ILE A 28 -6.59 -6.91 4.79
C ILE A 28 -7.84 -7.54 5.43
N GLN A 29 -8.97 -6.84 5.39
CA GLN A 29 -10.25 -7.27 5.95
C GLN A 29 -10.84 -8.45 5.16
#